data_AF-A0A3D9HTG9-F1
#
_entry.id   AF-A0A3D9HTG9-F1
#
_cell.length_a   1.000
_cell.length_b   1.000
_cell.length_c   1.000
_cell.angle_alpha   90.00
_cell.angle_beta   90.00
_cell.angle_gamma   90.00
#
_symmetry.space_group_name_H-M   'P 1'
#
loop_
_entity.id
_entity.type
_entity.pdbx_description
1 polymer ?
#
loop_
_entity_poly.entity_id
_entity_poly.type
_entity_poly.pdbx_seq_one_letter_code
_entity_poly.pdbx_strand_id
1 'polypeptide(L)'
;MNIEWNFRTIAIVVVTVIVLIGTNVGQYFAIWGPKQEKLKLSYTNQITVLQQQLDSIGPMVGIWTIKDGAEGIFPGKQIDESDFDLREIPESLVTSSFVLDPESMIGKYYKIGLTAGTPLSLDFAMDDPLDDTTREYDVVANVMPIGLKVGDYIDYRIVYPLGEDYIVLTHKRIEAIHDKTIKLKLSEQEIHFYQAALIDYFIQSKNGASLYLAKYLEPGVQKPAITYYAIPKNIQAIMIADPNIIEQINRQLNETTRTIIDAGIASVIDEVGQAVAAGRNEISGKIDSGDAEKKNADKAQLEAEAQAGALGGSAAPPVTPVEEAPVAPAEQNSPASEAPLLNIEKGVVE
;
A
#
# COMPACT_ATOMS: atom_id res chain seq x y z
N MET A 1 23.55 79.79 -42.02
CA MET A 1 23.27 80.82 -41.00
C MET A 1 24.62 81.29 -40.49
N ASN A 2 25.13 82.42 -40.99
CA ASN A 2 26.46 82.92 -40.63
C ASN A 2 26.35 83.56 -39.25
N ILE A 3 26.78 82.84 -38.22
CA ILE A 3 26.84 83.35 -36.85
C ILE A 3 28.02 84.31 -36.76
N GLU A 4 27.76 85.58 -36.48
CA GLU A 4 28.81 86.52 -36.10
C GLU A 4 29.27 86.23 -34.66
N TRP A 5 30.53 85.83 -34.55
CA TRP A 5 31.17 85.40 -33.31
C TRP A 5 31.65 86.61 -32.52
N ASN A 6 30.73 87.16 -31.73
CA ASN A 6 30.98 88.29 -30.85
C ASN A 6 31.07 87.75 -29.42
N PHE A 7 31.82 88.41 -28.52
CA PHE A 7 32.02 87.91 -27.14
C PHE A 7 30.70 87.60 -26.40
N ARG A 8 29.64 88.37 -26.71
CA ARG A 8 28.27 88.13 -26.19
C ARG A 8 27.64 86.84 -26.73
N THR A 9 27.81 86.53 -28.01
CA THR A 9 27.28 85.28 -28.62
C THR A 9 28.00 84.05 -28.05
N ILE A 10 29.32 84.14 -27.82
CA ILE A 10 30.11 83.09 -27.16
C ILE A 10 29.62 82.86 -25.73
N ALA A 11 29.45 83.94 -24.95
CA ALA A 11 29.00 83.84 -23.56
C ALA A 11 27.61 83.19 -23.43
N ILE A 12 26.67 83.53 -24.31
CA ILE A 12 25.31 82.93 -24.31
C ILE A 12 25.36 81.44 -24.66
N VAL A 13 26.15 81.04 -25.66
CA VAL A 13 26.32 79.62 -26.01
C VAL A 13 26.94 78.84 -24.86
N VAL A 14 27.98 79.37 -24.21
CA VAL A 14 28.63 78.70 -23.06
C VAL A 14 27.66 78.52 -21.89
N VAL A 15 26.88 79.56 -21.53
CA VAL A 15 25.88 79.45 -20.46
C VAL A 15 24.81 78.42 -20.81
N THR A 16 24.35 78.38 -22.06
CA THR A 16 23.33 77.43 -22.51
C THR A 16 23.84 75.99 -22.45
N VAL A 17 25.10 75.76 -22.82
CA VAL A 17 25.76 74.45 -22.71
C VAL A 17 25.91 74.04 -21.24
N ILE A 18 26.31 74.94 -20.35
CA ILE A 18 26.42 74.66 -18.90
C ILE A 18 25.06 74.28 -18.31
N VAL A 19 23.99 74.97 -18.69
CA VAL A 19 22.62 74.65 -18.25
C VAL A 19 22.15 73.30 -18.80
N LEU A 20 22.46 72.97 -20.07
CA LEU A 20 22.16 71.67 -20.66
C LEU A 20 22.90 70.51 -19.97
N ILE A 21 24.17 70.71 -19.61
CA ILE A 21 24.96 69.73 -18.86
C ILE A 21 24.40 69.59 -17.44
N GLY A 22 24.12 70.70 -16.75
CA GLY A 22 23.58 70.69 -15.39
C GLY A 22 22.21 70.04 -15.29
N THR A 23 21.33 70.25 -16.28
CA THR A 23 20.01 69.60 -16.35
C THR A 23 20.11 68.10 -16.61
N ASN A 24 21.00 67.65 -17.50
CA ASN A 24 21.25 66.22 -17.72
C ASN A 24 21.83 65.53 -16.47
N VAL A 25 22.80 66.16 -15.80
CA VAL A 25 23.37 65.63 -14.55
C VAL A 25 22.31 65.62 -13.44
N GLY A 26 21.50 66.68 -13.31
CA GLY A 26 20.39 66.74 -12.37
C GLY A 26 19.34 65.67 -12.63
N GLN A 27 18.96 65.44 -13.89
CA GLN A 27 18.03 64.37 -14.28
C GLN A 27 18.61 62.98 -13.96
N TYR A 28 19.91 62.77 -14.18
CA TYR A 28 20.58 61.53 -13.83
C TYR A 28 20.49 61.24 -12.32
N PHE A 29 20.84 62.20 -11.47
CA PHE A 29 20.80 62.01 -10.02
C PHE A 29 19.37 61.96 -9.44
N ALA A 30 18.45 62.78 -9.94
CA ALA A 30 17.10 62.87 -9.39
C ALA A 30 16.16 61.76 -9.85
N ILE A 31 16.31 61.27 -11.09
CA ILE A 31 15.36 60.33 -11.71
C ILE A 31 16.03 58.98 -11.97
N TRP A 32 17.20 58.97 -12.60
CA TRP A 32 17.84 57.73 -13.04
C TRP A 32 18.52 56.97 -11.89
N GLY A 33 19.17 57.67 -10.95
CA GLY A 33 19.80 57.06 -9.78
C GLY A 33 18.83 56.24 -8.92
N PRO A 34 17.72 56.84 -8.42
CA PRO A 34 16.73 56.12 -7.61
C PRO A 34 16.05 54.98 -8.40
N LYS A 35 15.86 55.16 -9.70
CA LYS A 35 15.30 54.12 -10.57
C LYS A 35 16.26 52.95 -10.73
N GLN A 36 17.56 53.19 -10.84
CA GLN A 36 18.59 52.15 -10.86
C GLN A 36 18.69 51.41 -9.52
N GLU A 37 18.58 52.11 -8.40
CA GLU A 37 18.57 51.47 -7.07
C GLU A 37 17.34 50.59 -6.88
N LYS A 38 16.14 51.09 -7.20
CA LYS A 38 14.91 50.29 -7.17
C LYS A 38 15.00 49.06 -8.08
N LEU A 39 15.55 49.23 -9.28
CA LEU A 39 15.73 48.13 -10.22
C LEU A 39 16.73 47.09 -9.70
N LYS A 40 17.88 47.52 -9.18
CA LYS A 40 18.86 46.64 -8.53
C LYS A 40 18.25 45.90 -7.36
N LEU A 41 17.57 46.62 -6.47
CA LEU A 41 16.88 46.03 -5.31
C LEU A 41 15.84 44.99 -5.74
N SER A 42 15.08 45.26 -6.81
CA SER A 42 14.10 44.30 -7.34
C SER A 42 14.75 43.02 -7.88
N TYR A 43 15.89 43.14 -8.58
CA TYR A 43 16.64 41.98 -9.05
C TYR A 43 17.29 41.21 -7.91
N THR A 44 17.88 41.91 -6.94
CA THR A 44 18.45 41.28 -5.74
C THR A 44 17.39 40.51 -4.97
N ASN A 45 16.21 41.11 -4.76
CA ASN A 45 15.10 40.42 -4.10
C ASN A 45 14.63 39.19 -4.88
N GLN A 46 14.51 39.28 -6.21
CA GLN A 46 14.16 38.13 -7.04
C GLN A 46 15.21 37.01 -6.93
N ILE A 47 16.50 37.34 -6.98
CA ILE A 47 17.59 36.37 -6.82
C ILE A 47 17.53 35.74 -5.42
N THR A 48 17.27 36.52 -4.37
CA THR A 48 17.14 35.99 -3.00
C THR A 48 15.95 35.04 -2.88
N VAL A 49 14.79 35.38 -3.44
CA VAL A 49 13.61 34.50 -3.41
C VAL A 49 13.87 33.22 -4.21
N LEU A 50 14.47 33.33 -5.40
CA LEU A 50 14.85 32.17 -6.22
C LEU A 50 15.86 31.29 -5.50
N GLN A 51 16.84 31.88 -4.82
CA GLN A 51 17.83 31.15 -4.04
C GLN A 51 17.17 30.41 -2.88
N GLN A 52 16.28 31.06 -2.13
CA GLN A 52 15.51 30.42 -1.05
C GLN A 52 14.64 29.28 -1.56
N GLN A 53 14.03 29.42 -2.75
CA GLN A 53 13.27 28.34 -3.38
C GLN A 53 14.18 27.16 -3.75
N LEU A 54 15.36 27.40 -4.33
CA LEU A 54 16.33 26.34 -4.61
C LEU A 54 16.80 25.65 -3.33
N ASP A 55 17.14 26.43 -2.30
CA ASP A 55 17.61 25.89 -1.01
C ASP A 55 16.53 25.03 -0.33
N SER A 56 15.25 25.37 -0.50
CA SER A 56 14.13 24.61 0.05
C SER A 56 13.86 23.27 -0.66
N ILE A 57 14.30 23.15 -1.91
CA ILE A 57 14.10 21.96 -2.75
C ILE A 57 15.22 20.93 -2.49
N GLY A 58 16.38 21.40 -2.02
CA GLY A 58 17.52 20.58 -1.65
C GLY A 58 18.42 20.21 -2.85
N PRO A 59 19.56 19.55 -2.59
CA PRO A 59 20.42 19.01 -3.63
C PRO A 59 19.68 18.00 -4.52
N MET A 60 20.20 17.79 -5.73
CA MET A 60 19.71 16.74 -6.62
C MET A 60 20.27 15.39 -6.17
N VAL A 61 19.40 14.39 -6.05
CA VAL A 61 19.72 13.02 -5.65
C VAL A 61 19.37 12.08 -6.79
N GLY A 62 20.27 11.14 -7.07
CA GLY A 62 20.06 10.10 -8.08
C GLY A 62 19.08 9.05 -7.57
N ILE A 63 18.01 8.82 -8.33
CA ILE A 63 17.06 7.73 -8.15
C ILE A 63 17.06 6.84 -9.38
N TRP A 64 16.78 5.55 -9.19
CA TRP A 64 16.63 4.63 -10.30
C TRP A 64 15.19 4.65 -10.81
N THR A 65 15.04 4.71 -12.13
CA THR A 65 13.73 4.71 -12.80
C THR A 65 13.75 3.67 -13.91
N ILE A 66 12.56 3.24 -14.34
CA ILE A 66 12.46 2.41 -15.54
C ILE A 66 12.95 3.20 -16.75
N LYS A 67 13.86 2.60 -17.51
CA LYS A 67 14.50 3.18 -18.69
C LYS A 67 13.49 3.69 -19.72
N ASP A 68 13.84 4.77 -20.40
CA ASP A 68 13.03 5.30 -21.50
C ASP A 68 13.02 4.36 -22.69
N GLY A 69 11.83 4.06 -23.20
CA GLY A 69 11.63 3.07 -24.27
C GLY A 69 11.77 1.62 -23.81
N ALA A 70 11.82 1.34 -22.51
CA ALA A 70 11.71 -0.01 -21.99
C ALA A 70 10.32 -0.58 -22.33
N GLU A 71 10.29 -1.56 -23.23
CA GLU A 71 9.10 -2.34 -23.57
C GLU A 71 9.17 -3.71 -22.89
N GLY A 72 8.02 -4.25 -22.50
CA GLY A 72 7.94 -5.59 -21.90
C GLY A 72 8.33 -5.67 -20.43
N ILE A 73 8.11 -4.61 -19.63
CA ILE A 73 8.12 -4.70 -18.16
C ILE A 73 6.74 -5.18 -17.71
N PHE A 74 6.54 -6.50 -17.68
CA PHE A 74 5.31 -7.14 -17.22
C PHE A 74 5.50 -7.81 -15.84
N PRO A 75 4.42 -8.05 -15.08
CA PRO A 75 4.51 -8.77 -13.81
C PRO A 75 5.18 -10.14 -14.01
N GLY A 76 6.15 -10.47 -13.16
CA GLY A 76 6.91 -11.72 -13.21
C GLY A 76 8.17 -11.68 -14.08
N LYS A 77 8.44 -10.59 -14.82
CA LYS A 77 9.74 -10.43 -15.48
C LYS A 77 10.86 -10.31 -14.43
N GLN A 78 11.95 -11.03 -14.65
CA GLN A 78 13.16 -10.88 -13.82
C GLN A 78 13.79 -9.50 -14.06
N ILE A 79 14.12 -8.86 -12.97
CA ILE A 79 14.73 -7.53 -12.93
C ILE A 79 16.19 -7.66 -13.34
N ASP A 80 16.54 -6.96 -14.42
CA ASP A 80 17.89 -6.86 -14.96
C ASP A 80 18.40 -5.42 -14.84
N GLU A 81 19.73 -5.25 -14.76
CA GLU A 81 20.35 -3.92 -14.69
C GLU A 81 20.02 -3.07 -15.93
N SER A 82 19.80 -3.71 -17.09
CA SER A 82 19.44 -3.03 -18.34
C SER A 82 18.05 -2.39 -18.36
N ASP A 83 17.19 -2.70 -17.39
CA ASP A 83 15.83 -2.14 -17.28
C ASP A 83 15.81 -0.73 -16.65
N PHE A 84 16.93 -0.29 -16.10
CA PHE A 84 17.01 0.93 -15.30
C PHE A 84 17.84 2.03 -15.95
N ASP A 85 17.41 3.28 -15.72
CA ASP A 85 18.21 4.47 -15.94
C ASP A 85 18.23 5.32 -14.65
N LEU A 86 19.38 5.92 -14.38
CA LEU A 86 19.56 6.87 -13.30
C LEU A 86 18.94 8.23 -13.69
N ARG A 87 18.07 8.76 -12.83
CA ARG A 87 17.52 10.11 -12.96
C ARG A 87 17.75 10.91 -11.69
N GLU A 88 17.93 12.21 -11.86
CA GLU A 88 18.11 13.13 -10.74
C GLU A 88 16.78 13.79 -10.40
N ILE A 89 16.37 13.68 -9.14
CA ILE A 89 15.26 14.44 -8.58
C ILE A 89 15.73 15.23 -7.35
N PRO A 90 15.07 16.33 -7.00
CA PRO A 90 15.37 17.01 -5.75
C PRO A 90 15.21 16.12 -4.51
N GLU A 91 16.09 16.29 -3.52
CA GLU A 91 16.04 15.57 -2.24
C GLU A 91 14.67 15.69 -1.55
N SER A 92 14.03 16.87 -1.66
CA SER A 92 12.68 17.09 -1.10
C SER A 92 11.58 16.16 -1.64
N LEU A 93 11.80 15.52 -2.80
CA LEU A 93 10.87 14.58 -3.42
C LEU A 93 11.26 13.11 -3.20
N VAL A 94 12.43 12.85 -2.60
CA VAL A 94 12.88 11.48 -2.32
C VAL A 94 12.09 10.92 -1.14
N THR A 95 11.42 9.79 -1.37
CA THR A 95 10.79 9.01 -0.30
C THR A 95 11.66 7.83 0.10
N SER A 96 11.51 7.36 1.35
CA SER A 96 12.23 6.17 1.85
C SER A 96 11.92 4.88 1.08
N SER A 97 10.86 4.88 0.27
CA SER A 97 10.47 3.77 -0.59
C SER A 97 11.26 3.68 -1.90
N PHE A 98 11.97 4.74 -2.30
CA PHE A 98 12.74 4.75 -3.54
C PHE A 98 14.04 3.96 -3.40
N VAL A 99 14.38 3.27 -4.49
CA VAL A 99 15.61 2.50 -4.60
C VAL A 99 16.74 3.45 -5.02
N LEU A 100 17.73 3.59 -4.15
CA LEU A 100 18.97 4.34 -4.43
C LEU A 100 20.09 3.43 -4.95
N ASP A 101 20.02 2.13 -4.63
CA ASP A 101 20.98 1.11 -5.02
C ASP A 101 20.29 0.00 -5.83
N PRO A 102 20.58 -0.14 -7.13
CA PRO A 102 19.87 -1.07 -8.00
C PRO A 102 20.22 -2.53 -7.69
N GLU A 103 21.37 -2.80 -7.05
CA GLU A 103 21.76 -4.16 -6.66
C GLU A 103 20.74 -4.82 -5.72
N SER A 104 20.03 -4.01 -4.92
CA SER A 104 18.95 -4.49 -4.04
C SER A 104 17.72 -5.04 -4.78
N MET A 105 17.64 -4.82 -6.10
CA MET A 105 16.53 -5.20 -6.97
C MET A 105 16.93 -6.23 -8.03
N ILE A 106 18.19 -6.25 -8.44
CA ILE A 106 18.69 -7.18 -9.47
C ILE A 106 18.48 -8.64 -9.02
N GLY A 107 17.95 -9.46 -9.93
CA GLY A 107 17.67 -10.87 -9.68
C GLY A 107 16.30 -11.15 -9.04
N LYS A 108 15.60 -10.12 -8.55
CA LYS A 108 14.19 -10.20 -8.13
C LYS A 108 13.25 -10.12 -9.35
N TYR A 109 11.94 -10.12 -9.12
CA TYR A 109 10.93 -10.12 -10.18
C TYR A 109 9.95 -8.96 -9.99
N TYR A 110 9.44 -8.37 -11.07
CA TYR A 110 8.46 -7.29 -10.99
C TYR A 110 7.10 -7.79 -10.48
N LYS A 111 6.56 -7.19 -9.40
CA LYS A 111 5.21 -7.49 -8.88
C LYS A 111 4.09 -7.00 -9.80
N ILE A 112 4.33 -5.89 -10.50
CA ILE A 112 3.37 -5.22 -11.40
C ILE A 112 4.08 -4.82 -12.69
N GLY A 113 3.33 -4.62 -13.77
CA GLY A 113 3.87 -4.01 -14.97
C GLY A 113 4.17 -2.54 -14.73
N LEU A 114 5.34 -2.08 -15.17
CA LEU A 114 5.76 -0.69 -15.01
C LEU A 114 5.96 -0.04 -16.38
N THR A 115 5.75 1.26 -16.45
CA THR A 115 5.98 2.05 -17.65
C THR A 115 7.30 2.81 -17.55
N ALA A 116 7.85 3.19 -18.70
CA ALA A 116 9.04 4.04 -18.76
C ALA A 116 8.90 5.29 -17.88
N GLY A 117 9.97 5.61 -17.15
CA GLY A 117 10.08 6.77 -16.27
C GLY A 117 9.45 6.61 -14.88
N THR A 118 8.86 5.47 -14.53
CA THR A 118 8.38 5.21 -13.17
C THR A 118 9.56 5.10 -12.19
N PRO A 119 9.57 5.86 -11.07
CA PRO A 119 10.55 5.70 -9.99
C PRO A 119 10.52 4.29 -9.40
N LEU A 120 11.69 3.67 -9.27
CA LEU A 120 11.81 2.32 -8.76
C LEU A 120 11.61 2.31 -7.24
N SER A 121 10.77 1.39 -6.77
CA SER A 121 10.55 1.15 -5.36
C SER A 121 10.72 -0.33 -5.03
N LEU A 122 11.23 -0.63 -3.83
CA LEU A 122 11.37 -2.00 -3.33
C LEU A 122 10.03 -2.75 -3.33
N ASP A 123 8.92 -2.03 -3.18
CA ASP A 123 7.57 -2.60 -3.20
C ASP A 123 7.21 -3.23 -4.54
N PHE A 124 7.89 -2.84 -5.63
CA PHE A 124 7.69 -3.39 -6.96
C PHE A 124 8.45 -4.69 -7.22
N ALA A 125 9.34 -5.13 -6.32
CA ALA A 125 10.06 -6.39 -6.46
C ALA A 125 9.50 -7.49 -5.56
N MET A 126 9.51 -8.73 -6.05
CA MET A 126 9.30 -9.96 -5.27
C MET A 126 10.54 -10.84 -5.40
N ASP A 127 10.87 -11.54 -4.32
CA ASP A 127 12.09 -12.36 -4.26
C ASP A 127 11.94 -13.68 -5.03
N ASP A 128 10.71 -14.20 -5.16
CA ASP A 128 10.45 -15.49 -5.80
C ASP A 128 10.06 -15.31 -7.28
N PRO A 129 10.59 -16.15 -8.20
CA PRO A 129 10.09 -16.22 -9.57
C PRO A 129 8.60 -16.56 -9.58
N LEU A 130 7.86 -15.92 -10.47
CA LEU A 130 6.57 -16.48 -10.86
C LEU A 130 6.87 -17.81 -11.56
N ASP A 131 6.56 -18.94 -10.91
CA ASP A 131 6.68 -20.26 -11.51
C ASP A 131 5.83 -20.28 -12.80
N ASP A 132 6.40 -20.73 -13.92
CA ASP A 132 5.72 -20.78 -15.24
C ASP A 132 4.46 -21.66 -15.19
N THR A 133 4.39 -22.54 -14.19
CA THR A 133 3.20 -23.37 -13.92
C THR A 133 2.07 -22.64 -13.20
N THR A 134 2.30 -21.42 -12.72
CA THR A 134 1.30 -20.68 -11.94
C THR A 134 0.11 -20.28 -12.80
N ARG A 135 -1.10 -20.64 -12.37
CA ARG A 135 -2.35 -20.29 -13.05
C ARG A 135 -3.32 -19.61 -12.12
N GLU A 136 -4.16 -18.75 -12.69
CA GLU A 136 -5.35 -18.26 -12.00
C GLU A 136 -6.33 -19.42 -11.82
N TYR A 137 -6.71 -19.68 -10.58
CA TYR A 137 -7.56 -20.78 -10.19
C TYR A 137 -8.68 -20.30 -9.27
N ASP A 138 -9.89 -20.75 -9.55
CA ASP A 138 -11.06 -20.42 -8.74
C ASP A 138 -11.19 -21.43 -7.60
N VAL A 139 -11.05 -20.92 -6.39
CA VAL A 139 -11.01 -21.69 -5.14
C VAL A 139 -12.26 -21.37 -4.31
N VAL A 140 -12.90 -22.42 -3.81
CA VAL A 140 -14.08 -22.29 -2.94
C VAL A 140 -13.67 -22.51 -1.50
N ALA A 141 -14.20 -21.68 -0.60
CA ALA A 141 -14.08 -21.84 0.85
C ALA A 141 -15.47 -21.79 1.48
N ASN A 142 -15.73 -22.61 2.48
CA ASN A 142 -17.02 -22.60 3.18
C ASN A 142 -17.13 -21.40 4.13
N VAL A 143 -16.03 -21.07 4.83
CA VAL A 143 -15.98 -19.96 5.78
C VAL A 143 -14.92 -18.96 5.32
N MET A 144 -15.35 -17.72 5.12
CA MET A 144 -14.49 -16.60 4.75
C MET A 144 -14.48 -15.54 5.85
N PRO A 145 -13.33 -14.90 6.14
CA PRO A 145 -13.26 -13.76 7.05
C PRO A 145 -14.14 -12.60 6.59
N ILE A 146 -14.81 -11.96 7.55
CA ILE A 146 -15.72 -10.83 7.28
C ILE A 146 -14.95 -9.62 6.73
N GLY A 147 -15.38 -9.11 5.58
CA GLY A 147 -14.75 -7.98 4.88
C GLY A 147 -13.34 -8.26 4.37
N LEU A 148 -13.15 -9.49 3.90
CA LEU A 148 -12.09 -9.84 2.97
C LEU A 148 -12.20 -8.98 1.70
N LYS A 149 -11.07 -8.46 1.21
CA LYS A 149 -10.98 -7.58 0.04
C LYS A 149 -10.01 -8.16 -0.98
N VAL A 150 -10.20 -7.77 -2.24
CA VAL A 150 -9.23 -8.06 -3.30
C VAL A 150 -7.88 -7.44 -2.92
N GLY A 151 -6.79 -8.20 -3.08
CA GLY A 151 -5.45 -7.83 -2.67
C GLY A 151 -5.05 -8.28 -1.26
N ASP A 152 -5.99 -8.75 -0.44
CA ASP A 152 -5.67 -9.37 0.85
C ASP A 152 -4.90 -10.69 0.64
N TYR A 153 -4.07 -11.05 1.61
CA TYR A 153 -3.38 -12.34 1.65
C TYR A 153 -4.05 -13.26 2.66
N ILE A 154 -4.15 -14.54 2.30
CA ILE A 154 -4.79 -15.58 3.12
C ILE A 154 -3.96 -16.84 3.23
N ASP A 155 -4.20 -17.60 4.30
CA ASP A 155 -3.97 -19.05 4.32
C ASP A 155 -5.28 -19.77 4.00
N TYR A 156 -5.19 -20.82 3.18
CA TYR A 156 -6.28 -21.75 2.92
C TYR A 156 -6.12 -22.99 3.78
N ARG A 157 -7.12 -23.30 4.59
CA ARG A 157 -7.02 -24.30 5.67
C ARG A 157 -8.18 -25.29 5.64
N ILE A 158 -7.88 -26.51 6.08
CA ILE A 158 -8.88 -27.55 6.34
C ILE A 158 -8.87 -27.89 7.83
N VAL A 159 -10.04 -27.92 8.45
CA VAL A 159 -10.21 -28.40 9.82
C VAL A 159 -11.13 -29.61 9.87
N TYR A 160 -10.63 -30.71 10.41
CA TYR A 160 -11.37 -31.97 10.58
C TYR A 160 -12.37 -31.91 11.74
N PRO A 161 -13.30 -32.87 11.84
CA PRO A 161 -14.37 -32.86 12.85
C PRO A 161 -13.87 -32.67 14.29
N LEU A 162 -12.76 -33.31 14.65
CA LEU A 162 -12.20 -33.27 16.00
C LEU A 162 -11.32 -32.03 16.28
N GLY A 163 -11.25 -31.09 15.34
CA GLY A 163 -10.50 -29.83 15.50
C GLY A 163 -9.07 -29.88 14.99
N GLU A 164 -8.65 -30.96 14.35
CA GLU A 164 -7.35 -31.05 13.68
C GLU A 164 -7.34 -30.07 12.50
N ASP A 165 -6.60 -28.98 12.67
CA ASP A 165 -6.46 -27.91 11.68
C ASP A 165 -5.20 -28.16 10.84
N TYR A 166 -5.26 -27.87 9.54
CA TYR A 166 -4.15 -28.03 8.60
C TYR A 166 -4.07 -26.87 7.60
N ILE A 167 -2.86 -26.36 7.38
CA ILE A 167 -2.58 -25.35 6.35
C ILE A 167 -2.27 -26.07 5.03
N VAL A 168 -3.16 -25.86 4.06
CA VAL A 168 -3.08 -26.45 2.72
C VAL A 168 -2.33 -25.52 1.77
N LEU A 169 -2.74 -24.25 1.71
CA LEU A 169 -2.06 -23.20 0.95
C LEU A 169 -1.73 -22.06 1.90
N THR A 170 -0.55 -21.48 1.76
CA THR A 170 -0.07 -20.41 2.63
C THR A 170 0.15 -19.13 1.84
N HIS A 171 -0.13 -18.00 2.47
CA HIS A 171 0.25 -16.67 1.98
C HIS A 171 -0.18 -16.37 0.53
N LYS A 172 -1.44 -16.68 0.18
CA LYS A 172 -1.99 -16.46 -1.16
C LYS A 172 -2.72 -15.14 -1.26
N ARG A 173 -2.35 -14.36 -2.27
CA ARG A 173 -3.02 -13.09 -2.61
C ARG A 173 -4.33 -13.37 -3.34
N ILE A 174 -5.37 -12.65 -2.93
CA ILE A 174 -6.69 -12.70 -3.57
C ILE A 174 -6.69 -11.78 -4.79
N GLU A 175 -6.94 -12.36 -5.96
CA GLU A 175 -7.00 -11.62 -7.24
C GLU A 175 -8.44 -11.16 -7.55
N ALA A 176 -9.44 -11.95 -7.16
CA ALA A 176 -10.85 -11.58 -7.27
C ALA A 176 -11.69 -12.31 -6.21
N ILE A 177 -12.84 -11.74 -5.85
CA ILE A 177 -13.81 -12.33 -4.93
C ILE A 177 -15.19 -12.29 -5.60
N HIS A 178 -15.84 -13.44 -5.69
CA HIS A 178 -17.21 -13.59 -6.16
C HIS A 178 -17.95 -14.51 -5.18
N ASP A 179 -18.70 -13.91 -4.26
CA ASP A 179 -19.41 -14.63 -3.20
C ASP A 179 -18.48 -15.55 -2.40
N LYS A 180 -18.67 -16.88 -2.46
CA LYS A 180 -17.84 -17.90 -1.80
C LYS A 180 -16.71 -18.45 -2.67
N THR A 181 -16.45 -17.83 -3.82
CA THR A 181 -15.36 -18.17 -4.71
C THR A 181 -14.32 -17.06 -4.72
N ILE A 182 -13.08 -17.41 -4.47
CA ILE A 182 -11.93 -16.52 -4.59
C ILE A 182 -11.03 -16.98 -5.73
N LYS A 183 -10.50 -16.02 -6.47
CA LYS A 183 -9.48 -16.29 -7.50
C LYS A 183 -8.11 -16.14 -6.88
N LEU A 184 -7.32 -17.20 -6.94
CA LEU A 184 -5.94 -17.25 -6.44
C LEU A 184 -5.00 -17.60 -7.59
N LYS A 185 -3.71 -17.32 -7.40
CA LYS A 185 -2.64 -17.82 -8.25
C LYS A 185 -2.00 -19.03 -7.58
N LEU A 186 -2.12 -20.20 -8.22
CA LEU A 186 -1.62 -21.47 -7.70
C LEU A 186 -0.63 -22.09 -8.68
N SER A 187 0.46 -22.66 -8.17
CA SER A 187 1.34 -23.54 -8.96
C SER A 187 0.67 -24.89 -9.20
N GLU A 188 1.20 -25.70 -10.14
CA GLU A 188 0.62 -27.02 -10.43
C GLU A 188 0.60 -27.91 -9.18
N GLN A 189 1.67 -27.85 -8.38
CA GLN A 189 1.73 -28.55 -7.09
C GLN A 189 0.56 -28.13 -6.18
N GLU A 190 0.33 -26.82 -6.04
CA GLU A 190 -0.71 -26.28 -5.17
C GLU A 190 -2.13 -26.61 -5.63
N ILE A 191 -2.33 -26.75 -6.95
CA ILE A 191 -3.59 -27.25 -7.51
C ILE A 191 -3.86 -28.68 -6.99
N HIS A 192 -2.85 -29.56 -6.98
CA HIS A 192 -3.02 -30.90 -6.40
C HIS A 192 -3.29 -30.88 -4.89
N PHE A 193 -2.62 -29.99 -4.14
CA PHE A 193 -2.91 -29.79 -2.71
C PHE A 193 -4.36 -29.36 -2.47
N TYR A 194 -4.85 -28.41 -3.26
CA TYR A 194 -6.24 -27.95 -3.20
C TYR A 194 -7.22 -29.10 -3.52
N GLN A 195 -6.99 -29.86 -4.59
CA GLN A 195 -7.85 -30.99 -4.97
C GLN A 195 -7.86 -32.09 -3.89
N ALA A 196 -6.71 -32.38 -3.29
CA ALA A 196 -6.61 -33.32 -2.17
C ALA A 196 -7.46 -32.88 -0.97
N ALA A 197 -7.32 -31.62 -0.55
CA ALA A 197 -8.08 -31.07 0.57
C ALA A 197 -9.59 -31.04 0.27
N LEU A 198 -9.98 -30.78 -0.98
CA LEU A 198 -11.37 -30.75 -1.42
C LEU A 198 -12.01 -32.14 -1.38
N ILE A 199 -11.28 -33.19 -1.77
CA ILE A 199 -11.74 -34.58 -1.62
C ILE A 199 -11.91 -34.95 -0.15
N ASP A 200 -10.90 -34.68 0.70
CA ASP A 200 -10.98 -34.96 2.14
C ASP A 200 -12.16 -34.20 2.77
N TYR A 201 -12.38 -32.95 2.39
CA TYR A 201 -13.54 -32.17 2.79
C TYR A 201 -14.86 -32.83 2.36
N PHE A 202 -15.00 -33.26 1.10
CA PHE A 202 -16.25 -33.88 0.66
C PHE A 202 -16.58 -35.15 1.43
N ILE A 203 -15.58 -35.97 1.72
CA ILE A 203 -15.75 -37.20 2.50
C ILE A 203 -16.17 -36.86 3.94
N GLN A 204 -15.55 -35.83 4.54
CA GLN A 204 -15.74 -35.50 5.96
C GLN A 204 -16.75 -34.37 6.23
N SER A 205 -17.34 -33.78 5.19
CA SER A 205 -18.27 -32.64 5.29
C SER A 205 -19.49 -32.98 6.16
N LYS A 206 -20.01 -34.20 6.03
CA LYS A 206 -21.13 -34.71 6.85
C LYS A 206 -20.78 -34.86 8.33
N ASN A 207 -19.49 -35.02 8.62
CA ASN A 207 -18.95 -35.11 9.97
C ASN A 207 -18.48 -33.74 10.49
N GLY A 208 -18.65 -32.69 9.69
CA GLY A 208 -18.35 -31.32 10.07
C GLY A 208 -16.99 -30.81 9.61
N ALA A 209 -16.24 -31.48 8.74
CA ALA A 209 -15.03 -30.87 8.17
C ALA A 209 -15.32 -29.52 7.50
N SER A 210 -14.36 -28.60 7.51
CA SER A 210 -14.55 -27.22 7.03
C SER A 210 -13.31 -26.70 6.31
N LEU A 211 -13.52 -25.98 5.21
CA LEU A 211 -12.49 -25.35 4.37
C LEU A 211 -12.53 -23.82 4.51
N TYR A 212 -11.68 -23.26 5.35
CA TYR A 212 -11.78 -21.85 5.74
C TYR A 212 -10.52 -21.05 5.40
N LEU A 213 -10.68 -19.73 5.33
CA LEU A 213 -9.58 -18.81 5.08
C LEU A 213 -9.16 -18.10 6.37
N ALA A 214 -7.87 -17.86 6.53
CA ALA A 214 -7.33 -16.99 7.57
C ALA A 214 -6.60 -15.81 6.91
N LYS A 215 -7.03 -14.57 7.18
CA LYS A 215 -6.46 -13.35 6.59
C LYS A 215 -5.20 -12.89 7.35
N TYR A 216 -4.17 -12.50 6.61
CA TYR A 216 -2.99 -11.83 7.15
C TYR A 216 -3.33 -10.39 7.53
N LEU A 217 -2.79 -9.93 8.65
CA LEU A 217 -2.94 -8.56 9.12
C LEU A 217 -1.99 -7.63 8.36
N GLU A 218 -0.72 -8.02 8.30
CA GLU A 218 0.37 -7.27 7.67
C GLU A 218 1.18 -8.21 6.78
N PRO A 219 0.71 -8.48 5.54
CA PRO A 219 1.32 -9.49 4.68
C PRO A 219 2.78 -9.18 4.30
N GLY A 220 3.20 -7.91 4.30
CA GLY A 220 4.58 -7.54 3.99
C GLY A 220 5.59 -7.85 5.10
N VAL A 221 5.15 -8.03 6.34
CA VAL A 221 6.03 -8.22 7.52
C VAL A 221 5.87 -9.62 8.12
N GLN A 222 4.66 -10.17 8.04
CA GLN A 222 4.37 -11.48 8.59
C GLN A 222 4.97 -12.58 7.74
N LYS A 223 5.82 -13.41 8.37
CA LYS A 223 6.38 -14.61 7.73
C LYS A 223 5.24 -15.54 7.30
N PRO A 224 5.26 -16.07 6.06
CA PRO A 224 4.32 -17.10 5.62
C PRO A 224 4.31 -18.30 6.57
N ALA A 225 3.11 -18.85 6.82
CA ALA A 225 3.00 -20.09 7.56
C ALA A 225 3.58 -21.26 6.76
N ILE A 226 4.06 -22.30 7.45
CA ILE A 226 4.58 -23.51 6.80
C ILE A 226 3.40 -24.42 6.47
N THR A 227 3.25 -24.82 5.20
CA THR A 227 2.26 -25.81 4.78
C THR A 227 2.54 -27.15 5.46
N TYR A 228 1.52 -27.74 6.12
CA TYR A 228 1.68 -29.01 6.86
C TYR A 228 0.56 -30.02 6.61
N TYR A 229 -0.32 -29.76 5.64
CA TYR A 229 -1.30 -30.74 5.17
C TYR A 229 -0.64 -31.93 4.45
N ALA A 230 -1.10 -33.15 4.74
CA ALA A 230 -0.60 -34.38 4.12
C ALA A 230 -1.61 -34.95 3.11
N ILE A 231 -1.20 -34.94 1.83
CA ILE A 231 -2.00 -35.42 0.71
C ILE A 231 -2.26 -36.95 0.77
N PRO A 232 -3.41 -37.43 0.27
CA PRO A 232 -3.68 -38.86 0.08
C PRO A 232 -2.68 -39.54 -0.87
N LYS A 233 -2.41 -40.83 -0.66
CA LYS A 233 -1.45 -41.62 -1.46
C LYS A 233 -1.77 -41.65 -2.96
N ASN A 234 -3.04 -41.67 -3.33
CA ASN A 234 -3.46 -41.67 -4.73
C ASN A 234 -3.14 -40.34 -5.43
N ILE A 235 -3.37 -39.20 -4.76
CA ILE A 235 -3.05 -37.88 -5.31
C ILE A 235 -1.54 -37.69 -5.37
N GLN A 236 -0.83 -38.16 -4.35
CA GLN A 236 0.62 -38.16 -4.36
C GLN A 236 1.22 -38.92 -5.55
N ALA A 237 0.69 -40.11 -5.86
CA ALA A 237 1.16 -40.88 -7.00
C ALA A 237 0.96 -40.11 -8.33
N ILE A 238 -0.12 -39.34 -8.45
CA ILE A 238 -0.39 -38.48 -9.61
C ILE A 238 0.59 -37.31 -9.65
N MET A 239 0.84 -36.64 -8.51
CA MET A 239 1.80 -35.54 -8.42
C MET A 239 3.21 -35.98 -8.82
N ILE A 240 3.65 -37.16 -8.39
CA ILE A 240 4.97 -37.71 -8.78
C ILE A 240 5.04 -37.95 -10.30
N ALA A 241 3.92 -38.29 -10.93
CA ALA A 241 3.84 -38.56 -12.36
C ALA A 241 3.61 -37.30 -13.22
N ASP A 242 3.36 -36.14 -12.59
CA ASP A 242 3.06 -34.90 -13.29
C ASP A 242 4.34 -34.27 -13.88
N PRO A 243 4.46 -34.17 -15.21
CA PRO A 243 5.66 -33.62 -15.85
C PRO A 243 5.84 -32.11 -15.63
N ASN A 244 4.81 -31.41 -15.14
CA ASN A 244 4.86 -29.96 -14.92
C ASN A 244 5.33 -29.62 -13.51
N ILE A 245 5.48 -30.58 -12.59
CA ILE A 245 6.00 -30.30 -11.25
C ILE A 245 7.53 -30.33 -11.31
N ILE A 246 8.13 -29.13 -11.37
CA ILE A 246 9.58 -28.92 -11.62
C ILE A 246 10.42 -29.34 -10.40
N GLU A 247 9.90 -29.17 -9.18
CA GLU A 247 10.56 -29.68 -7.99
C GLU A 247 10.40 -31.21 -7.92
N GLN A 248 11.53 -31.93 -7.85
CA GLN A 248 11.49 -33.28 -7.28
C GLN A 248 10.79 -33.13 -5.92
N ILE A 249 9.67 -33.85 -5.73
CA ILE A 249 8.93 -33.91 -4.46
C ILE A 249 9.87 -34.53 -3.42
N ASN A 250 10.84 -33.75 -2.95
CA ASN A 250 11.88 -34.12 -2.01
C ASN A 250 11.30 -33.98 -0.62
N ARG A 251 10.24 -34.71 -0.34
CA ARG A 251 9.80 -34.95 1.02
C ARG A 251 9.32 -36.37 1.07
N GLN A 252 9.98 -37.15 1.93
CA GLN A 252 9.32 -38.21 2.66
C GLN A 252 7.88 -37.77 2.85
N LEU A 253 6.95 -38.54 2.28
CA LEU A 253 5.56 -38.49 2.65
C LEU A 253 5.52 -38.11 4.12
N ASN A 254 4.73 -37.09 4.47
CA ASN A 254 4.41 -36.90 5.86
C ASN A 254 3.46 -38.04 6.26
N GLU A 255 3.90 -39.31 6.11
CA GLU A 255 3.16 -40.55 6.35
C GLU A 255 2.66 -40.54 7.76
N THR A 256 3.47 -40.01 8.67
CA THR A 256 3.09 -39.77 10.06
C THR A 256 1.88 -38.85 10.13
N THR A 257 1.92 -37.66 9.52
CA THR A 257 0.75 -36.76 9.49
C THR A 257 -0.44 -37.37 8.77
N ARG A 258 -0.24 -38.09 7.66
CA ARG A 258 -1.35 -38.76 6.96
C ARG A 258 -1.99 -39.85 7.82
N THR A 259 -1.17 -40.64 8.52
CA THR A 259 -1.63 -41.67 9.45
C THR A 259 -2.41 -41.05 10.62
N ILE A 260 -1.97 -39.90 11.12
CA ILE A 260 -2.70 -39.15 12.15
C ILE A 260 -4.05 -38.69 11.61
N ILE A 261 -4.10 -38.08 10.42
CA ILE A 261 -5.34 -37.64 9.77
C ILE A 261 -6.29 -38.82 9.57
N ASP A 262 -5.82 -39.92 8.99
CA ASP A 262 -6.66 -41.09 8.70
C ASP A 262 -7.17 -41.74 10.00
N ALA A 263 -6.37 -41.77 11.07
CA ALA A 263 -6.79 -42.24 12.39
C ALA A 263 -7.81 -41.30 13.05
N GLY A 264 -7.61 -39.98 12.95
CA GLY A 264 -8.54 -38.96 13.43
C GLY A 264 -9.90 -39.11 12.76
N ILE A 265 -9.91 -39.21 11.43
CA ILE A 265 -11.10 -39.48 10.61
C ILE A 265 -11.82 -40.77 11.05
N ALA A 266 -11.08 -41.87 11.21
CA ALA A 266 -11.68 -43.16 11.58
C ALA A 266 -12.25 -43.18 13.01
N SER A 267 -11.78 -42.29 13.88
CA SER A 267 -12.26 -42.16 15.27
C SER A 267 -13.56 -41.37 15.40
N VAL A 268 -14.01 -40.68 14.34
CA VAL A 268 -15.25 -39.91 14.36
C VAL A 268 -16.45 -40.86 14.28
N ILE A 269 -17.24 -40.90 15.34
CA ILE A 269 -18.54 -41.60 15.33
C ILE A 269 -19.61 -40.71 14.70
N ASP A 270 -20.53 -41.31 13.95
CA ASP A 270 -21.53 -40.59 13.14
C ASP A 270 -22.35 -39.57 13.96
N GLU A 271 -22.75 -39.91 15.19
CA GLU A 271 -23.53 -39.02 16.05
C GLU A 271 -22.75 -37.76 16.44
N VAL A 272 -21.48 -37.92 16.81
CA VAL A 272 -20.59 -36.79 17.13
C VAL A 272 -20.30 -35.97 15.89
N GLY A 273 -20.02 -36.63 14.76
CA GLY A 273 -19.80 -35.96 13.48
C GLY A 273 -20.98 -35.09 13.06
N GLN A 274 -22.21 -35.60 13.19
CA GLN A 274 -23.42 -34.83 12.87
C GLN A 274 -23.62 -33.64 13.82
N ALA A 275 -23.37 -33.81 15.12
CA ALA A 275 -23.44 -32.71 16.08
C ALA A 275 -22.42 -31.60 15.78
N VAL A 276 -21.18 -31.98 15.44
CA VAL A 276 -20.13 -31.04 15.02
C VAL A 276 -20.52 -30.33 13.72
N ALA A 277 -21.03 -31.07 12.73
CA ALA A 277 -21.50 -30.50 11.47
C ALA A 277 -22.61 -29.48 11.68
N ALA A 278 -23.59 -29.79 12.53
CA ALA A 278 -24.67 -28.86 12.87
C ALA A 278 -24.15 -27.58 13.52
N GLY A 279 -23.26 -27.71 14.52
CA GLY A 279 -22.65 -26.55 15.19
C GLY A 279 -21.82 -25.68 14.25
N ARG A 280 -21.03 -26.29 13.36
CA ARG A 280 -20.23 -25.55 12.37
C ARG A 280 -21.09 -24.85 11.32
N ASN A 281 -22.17 -25.49 10.87
CA ASN A 281 -23.14 -24.86 9.96
C ASN A 281 -23.81 -23.64 10.60
N GLU A 282 -24.15 -23.71 11.89
CA GLU A 282 -24.68 -22.56 12.63
C GLU A 282 -23.66 -21.41 12.71
N ILE A 283 -22.40 -21.71 13.01
CA ILE A 283 -21.33 -20.71 13.07
C ILE A 283 -21.10 -20.08 11.68
N SER A 284 -21.02 -20.90 10.63
CA SER A 284 -20.89 -20.42 9.25
C SER A 284 -22.04 -19.48 8.89
N GLY A 285 -23.28 -19.83 9.26
CA GLY A 285 -24.44 -18.97 9.05
C GLY A 285 -24.34 -17.62 9.75
N LYS A 286 -23.79 -17.56 10.97
CA LYS A 286 -23.54 -16.30 11.70
C LYS A 286 -22.45 -15.43 11.05
N ILE A 287 -21.43 -16.08 10.49
CA ILE A 287 -20.36 -15.39 9.76
C ILE A 287 -20.94 -14.79 8.47
N ASP A 288 -21.77 -15.54 7.76
CA ASP A 288 -22.40 -15.09 6.52
C ASP A 288 -23.38 -13.94 6.76
N SER A 289 -24.16 -13.99 7.83
CA SER A 289 -25.01 -12.86 8.23
C SER A 289 -24.16 -11.63 8.58
N GLY A 290 -23.06 -11.81 9.31
CA GLY A 290 -22.15 -10.70 9.65
C GLY A 290 -21.48 -10.08 8.42
N ASP A 291 -21.11 -10.88 7.42
CA ASP A 291 -20.57 -10.37 6.15
C ASP A 291 -21.62 -9.58 5.35
N ALA A 292 -22.87 -10.06 5.32
CA ALA A 292 -23.97 -9.33 4.70
C ALA A 292 -24.27 -7.99 5.40
N GLU A 293 -24.29 -7.98 6.74
CA GLU A 293 -24.44 -6.75 7.53
C GLU A 293 -23.33 -5.74 7.25
N LYS A 294 -22.06 -6.20 7.20
CA LYS A 294 -20.93 -5.34 6.86
C LYS A 294 -21.03 -4.77 5.45
N LYS A 295 -21.35 -5.59 4.45
CA LYS A 295 -21.55 -5.13 3.06
C LYS A 295 -22.65 -4.07 2.96
N ASN A 296 -23.74 -4.22 3.71
CA ASN A 296 -24.82 -3.24 3.77
C ASN A 296 -24.37 -1.94 4.45
N ALA A 297 -23.60 -2.03 5.54
CA ALA A 297 -23.06 -0.87 6.23
C ALA A 297 -22.07 -0.08 5.35
N ASP A 298 -21.13 -0.79 4.69
CA ASP A 298 -20.17 -0.19 3.75
C ASP A 298 -20.90 0.51 2.59
N LYS A 299 -21.94 -0.11 2.04
CA LYS A 299 -22.78 0.50 0.99
C LYS A 299 -23.51 1.75 1.48
N ALA A 300 -24.12 1.69 2.66
CA ALA A 300 -24.82 2.84 3.25
C ALA A 300 -23.87 4.01 3.52
N GLN A 301 -22.64 3.72 3.96
CA GLN A 301 -21.61 4.74 4.16
C GLN A 301 -21.19 5.39 2.84
N LEU A 302 -20.93 4.59 1.80
CA LEU A 302 -20.59 5.09 0.46
C LEU A 302 -21.72 5.96 -0.12
N GLU A 303 -22.98 5.57 0.07
CA GLU A 303 -24.14 6.36 -0.36
C GLU A 303 -24.27 7.68 0.43
N ALA A 304 -24.01 7.66 1.73
CA ALA A 304 -24.00 8.86 2.56
C ALA A 304 -22.87 9.83 2.18
N GLU A 305 -21.67 9.31 1.90
CA GLU A 305 -20.53 10.09 1.41
C GLU A 305 -20.80 10.69 0.03
N ALA A 306 -21.45 9.93 -0.87
CA ALA A 306 -21.86 10.44 -2.18
C ALA A 306 -22.93 11.54 -2.08
N GLN A 307 -23.90 11.39 -1.17
CA GLN A 307 -24.92 12.43 -0.92
C GLN A 307 -24.32 13.68 -0.27
N ALA A 308 -23.38 13.52 0.67
CA ALA A 308 -22.65 14.64 1.27
C ALA A 308 -21.76 15.37 0.25
N GLY A 309 -21.10 14.63 -0.65
CA GLY A 309 -20.34 15.19 -1.76
C GLY A 309 -21.20 15.93 -2.79
N ALA A 310 -22.43 15.46 -3.03
CA ALA A 310 -23.40 16.12 -3.90
C ALA A 310 -24.00 17.40 -3.28
N LEU A 311 -24.13 17.45 -1.94
CA LEU A 311 -24.60 18.63 -1.20
C LEU A 311 -23.51 19.68 -0.96
N GLY A 312 -22.22 19.33 -1.12
CA GLY A 312 -21.08 20.25 -1.03
C GLY A 312 -20.94 21.24 -2.21
N GLY A 313 -21.83 21.17 -3.21
CA GLY A 313 -21.82 22.03 -4.40
C GLY A 313 -22.71 23.27 -4.34
N SER A 314 -23.39 23.58 -3.22
CA SER A 314 -24.28 24.75 -3.16
C SER A 314 -24.10 25.57 -1.89
N ALA A 315 -23.44 26.71 -2.09
CA ALA A 315 -23.54 27.97 -1.35
C ALA A 315 -23.49 27.92 0.19
N ALA A 316 -22.34 28.34 0.74
CA ALA A 316 -22.23 28.83 2.10
C ALA A 316 -23.29 29.93 2.39
N PRO A 317 -24.05 29.85 3.50
CA PRO A 317 -24.84 30.98 3.95
C PRO A 317 -23.94 32.02 4.64
N PRO A 318 -24.31 33.31 4.65
CA PRO A 318 -23.46 34.37 5.18
C PRO A 318 -23.42 34.29 6.70
N VAL A 319 -22.22 34.44 7.26
CA VAL A 319 -21.98 34.62 8.68
C VAL A 319 -22.46 36.02 9.08
N THR A 320 -23.51 36.13 9.89
CA THR A 320 -23.83 37.36 10.63
C THR A 320 -23.20 37.30 12.03
N PRO A 321 -22.60 38.40 12.52
CA PRO A 321 -21.83 38.39 13.76
C PRO A 321 -22.77 38.37 14.97
N VAL A 322 -22.52 37.46 15.92
CA VAL A 322 -23.17 37.49 17.24
C VAL A 322 -22.31 38.33 18.17
N GLU A 323 -22.97 39.31 18.77
CA GLU A 323 -22.51 40.32 19.71
C GLU A 323 -21.89 39.69 20.97
N GLU A 324 -20.75 40.23 21.38
CA GLU A 324 -19.94 39.82 22.51
C GLU A 324 -20.49 40.43 23.81
N ALA A 325 -20.78 39.60 24.82
CA ALA A 325 -21.07 40.04 26.19
C ALA A 325 -20.22 39.22 27.18
N PRO A 326 -19.78 39.82 28.30
CA PRO A 326 -18.45 39.59 28.87
C PRO A 326 -18.38 38.38 29.81
N VAL A 327 -17.25 37.68 29.76
CA VAL A 327 -16.89 36.63 30.73
C VAL A 327 -16.12 37.26 31.90
N ALA A 328 -16.65 37.11 33.11
CA ALA A 328 -15.94 37.30 34.38
C ALA A 328 -15.54 35.93 34.97
N PRO A 329 -14.51 35.86 35.84
CA PRO A 329 -13.48 34.82 35.76
C PRO A 329 -13.72 33.56 36.61
N ALA A 330 -12.90 32.56 36.26
CA ALA A 330 -12.72 31.22 36.79
C ALA A 330 -12.85 31.01 38.31
N GLU A 331 -13.48 29.88 38.67
CA GLU A 331 -13.14 29.11 39.87
C GLU A 331 -12.95 27.62 39.50
N GLN A 332 -11.80 27.09 39.87
CA GLN A 332 -11.41 25.68 39.79
C GLN A 332 -12.14 24.87 40.86
N ASN A 333 -12.72 23.73 40.49
CA ASN A 333 -12.86 22.62 41.43
C ASN A 333 -13.00 21.28 40.69
N SER A 334 -11.94 20.47 40.74
CA SER A 334 -11.94 19.07 40.34
C SER A 334 -12.25 18.18 41.54
N PRO A 335 -13.03 17.10 41.41
CA PRO A 335 -12.90 15.96 42.28
C PRO A 335 -12.26 14.78 41.53
N ALA A 336 -11.22 14.21 42.13
CA ALA A 336 -10.62 12.93 41.78
C ALA A 336 -11.35 11.78 42.50
N SER A 337 -11.52 10.63 41.83
CA SER A 337 -11.84 9.33 42.43
C SER A 337 -11.52 8.25 41.36
N GLU A 338 -10.32 7.66 41.43
CA GLU A 338 -10.01 6.34 42.02
C GLU A 338 -10.27 5.15 41.07
N ALA A 339 -9.17 4.59 40.55
CA ALA A 339 -9.12 3.29 39.90
C ALA A 339 -8.70 2.22 40.94
N PRO A 340 -9.25 1.00 40.93
CA PRO A 340 -8.90 -0.01 41.91
C PRO A 340 -7.62 -0.76 41.52
N LEU A 341 -6.68 -0.83 42.46
CA LEU A 341 -5.46 -1.63 42.38
C LEU A 341 -5.76 -3.09 42.80
N LEU A 342 -5.37 -4.04 41.96
CA LEU A 342 -5.35 -5.47 42.28
C LEU A 342 -4.18 -5.78 43.22
N ASN A 343 -4.49 -6.20 44.45
CA ASN A 343 -3.52 -6.76 45.40
C ASN A 343 -3.30 -8.25 45.09
N ILE A 344 -2.07 -8.62 44.74
CA ILE A 344 -1.63 -10.03 44.69
C ILE A 344 -0.95 -10.34 46.02
N GLU A 345 -1.60 -11.18 46.81
CA GLU A 345 -1.07 -11.69 48.08
C GLU A 345 -0.04 -12.81 47.81
N LYS A 346 1.15 -12.70 48.38
CA LYS A 346 2.18 -13.74 48.39
C LYS A 346 1.81 -14.81 49.40
N GLY A 347 1.55 -16.04 48.95
CA GLY A 347 1.47 -17.25 49.78
C GLY A 347 2.51 -18.28 49.32
N VAL A 348 3.60 -18.42 50.10
CA VAL A 348 3.99 -19.61 50.89
C VAL A 348 4.49 -20.80 50.06
N VAL A 349 5.79 -21.04 50.21
CA VAL A 349 6.53 -22.23 49.79
C VAL A 349 6.41 -23.24 50.93
N GLU A 350 5.80 -24.39 50.67
CA GLU A 350 6.14 -25.70 51.26
C GLU A 350 6.01 -26.77 50.18
#